data_AF-A0A0N0D3T7-F1
#
_entry.id   AF-A0A0N0D3T7-F1
#
_cell.length_a   1.000
_cell.length_b   1.000
_cell.length_c   1.000
_cell.angle_alpha   90.00
_cell.angle_beta   90.00
_cell.angle_gamma   90.00
#
_symmetry.space_group_name_H-M   'P 1'
#
loop_
_entity.id
_entity.type
_entity.pdbx_description
1 polymer ?
#
loop_
_entity_poly.entity_id
_entity_poly.type
_entity_poly.pdbx_seq_one_letter_code
_entity_poly.pdbx_strand_id
1 'polypeptide(L)'
;QLLSFTGLNSSKMINMLNISSDTINWRCGLFSRNIPSAKSVELILKGITKTNVSINPFIERQIFIPKDELTVMGKSKFKLGKNTVCGKRYWDCQSLFQIIFGPMDYEQFSSYIQDGNMHLKLLKIIQLITGPEYEFEVVLILKNEEVPEFKTGTSQLKLGYNTWLKKEVKYLDQNPINFFSTEYIQKILRRK
;
A
#
# COMPACT_ATOMS: atom_id res chain seq x y z
N GLN A 1 -1.93 -14.30 26.79
CA GLN A 1 -0.96 -13.43 27.51
C GLN A 1 0.09 -12.79 26.57
N LEU A 2 0.37 -13.34 25.37
CA LEU A 2 1.27 -12.68 24.39
C LEU A 2 0.62 -11.50 23.65
N LEU A 3 -0.68 -11.56 23.37
CA LEU A 3 -1.39 -10.54 22.58
C LEU A 3 -1.45 -9.14 23.25
N SER A 4 -1.33 -9.06 24.57
CA SER A 4 -1.32 -7.76 25.28
C SER A 4 -0.09 -6.92 24.94
N PHE A 5 1.02 -7.54 24.53
CA PHE A 5 2.26 -6.86 24.16
C PHE A 5 2.23 -6.24 22.75
N THR A 6 1.27 -6.60 21.90
CA THR A 6 1.16 -6.05 20.53
C THR A 6 0.36 -4.76 20.45
N GLY A 7 -0.25 -4.30 21.56
CA GLY A 7 -1.21 -3.20 21.55
C GLY A 7 -2.56 -3.54 20.89
N LEU A 8 -2.72 -4.75 20.34
CA LEU A 8 -3.91 -5.22 19.62
C LEU A 8 -4.91 -5.97 20.52
N ASN A 9 -4.89 -5.70 21.82
CA ASN A 9 -5.65 -6.48 22.82
C ASN A 9 -7.18 -6.24 22.77
N SER A 10 -7.68 -5.37 21.89
CA SER A 10 -9.12 -5.18 21.76
C SER A 10 -9.72 -6.25 20.83
N SER A 11 -10.70 -6.99 21.35
CA SER A 11 -11.47 -7.99 20.60
C SER A 11 -12.08 -7.43 19.30
N LYS A 12 -12.40 -6.13 19.31
CA LYS A 12 -12.90 -5.39 18.14
C LYS A 12 -11.86 -5.25 17.02
N MET A 13 -10.57 -5.02 17.34
CA MET A 13 -9.51 -4.94 16.32
C MET A 13 -9.19 -6.30 15.71
N ILE A 14 -9.13 -7.35 16.53
CA ILE A 14 -8.90 -8.72 16.06
C ILE A 14 -10.01 -9.13 15.08
N ASN A 15 -11.27 -8.88 15.45
CA ASN A 15 -12.42 -9.16 14.60
C ASN A 15 -12.45 -8.29 13.33
N MET A 16 -11.99 -7.03 13.40
CA MET A 16 -11.92 -6.12 12.25
C MET A 16 -10.83 -6.54 11.24
N LEU A 17 -9.76 -7.16 11.73
CA LEU A 17 -8.66 -7.65 10.90
C LEU A 17 -8.96 -9.03 10.28
N ASN A 18 -9.80 -9.85 10.93
CA ASN A 18 -10.16 -11.20 10.49
C ASN A 18 -8.91 -12.07 10.20
N ILE A 19 -7.89 -11.92 11.05
CA ILE A 19 -6.64 -12.69 11.05
C ILE A 19 -6.68 -13.62 12.25
N SER A 20 -6.15 -14.84 12.12
CA SER A 20 -6.04 -15.74 13.27
C SER A 20 -5.14 -15.15 14.35
N SER A 21 -5.60 -15.21 15.60
CA SER A 21 -4.84 -14.75 16.77
C SER A 21 -3.46 -15.40 16.86
N ASP A 22 -3.31 -16.63 16.36
CA ASP A 22 -2.04 -17.36 16.35
C ASP A 22 -1.01 -16.73 15.41
N THR A 23 -1.44 -16.20 14.26
CA THR A 23 -0.55 -15.50 13.32
C THR A 23 0.04 -14.24 13.95
N ILE A 24 -0.77 -13.53 14.73
CA ILE A 24 -0.38 -12.33 15.47
C ILE A 24 0.55 -12.72 16.63
N ASN A 25 0.19 -13.76 17.40
CA ASN A 25 0.97 -14.22 18.54
C ASN A 25 2.38 -14.67 18.14
N TRP A 26 2.52 -15.44 17.06
CA TRP A 26 3.83 -15.87 16.55
C TRP A 26 4.74 -14.69 16.19
N ARG A 27 4.16 -13.55 15.79
CA ARG A 27 4.89 -12.34 15.37
C ARG A 27 4.84 -11.22 16.40
N CYS A 28 4.45 -11.53 17.64
CA CYS A 28 4.22 -10.53 18.68
C CYS A 28 5.43 -9.60 18.89
N GLY A 29 6.66 -10.13 18.86
CA GLY A 29 7.89 -9.33 18.98
C GLY A 29 8.21 -8.38 17.81
N LEU A 30 7.55 -8.52 16.67
CA LEU A 30 7.62 -7.55 15.56
C LEU A 30 6.53 -6.47 15.71
N PHE A 31 5.34 -6.86 16.14
CA PHE A 31 4.23 -5.93 16.40
C PHE A 31 4.42 -5.06 17.64
N SER A 32 5.17 -5.53 18.65
CA SER A 32 5.44 -4.77 19.88
C SER A 32 6.43 -3.62 19.69
N ARG A 33 7.01 -3.46 18.49
CA ARG A 33 7.96 -2.39 18.20
C ARG A 33 7.20 -1.13 17.78
N ASN A 34 7.55 0.00 18.37
CA ASN A 34 6.99 1.30 18.01
C ASN A 34 7.39 1.78 16.60
N ILE A 35 8.45 1.23 16.00
CA ILE A 35 8.94 1.64 14.68
C ILE A 35 9.03 0.40 13.77
N PRO A 36 8.18 0.30 12.74
CA PRO A 36 8.17 -0.83 11.83
C PRO A 36 9.34 -0.72 10.84
N SER A 37 10.32 -1.63 10.94
CA SER A 37 11.38 -1.73 9.94
C SER A 37 10.83 -2.35 8.64
N ALA A 38 11.38 -1.98 7.48
CA ALA A 38 10.98 -2.58 6.19
C ALA A 38 11.01 -4.11 6.24
N LYS A 39 12.05 -4.70 6.85
CA LYS A 39 12.14 -6.16 6.96
C LYS A 39 11.06 -6.76 7.88
N SER A 40 10.69 -6.06 8.95
CA SER A 40 9.60 -6.49 9.83
C SER A 40 8.27 -6.50 9.09
N VAL A 41 7.95 -5.43 8.36
CA VAL A 41 6.73 -5.34 7.55
C VAL A 41 6.70 -6.45 6.49
N GLU A 42 7.82 -6.69 5.80
CA GLU A 42 7.97 -7.75 4.81
C GLU A 42 7.66 -9.14 5.42
N LEU A 43 8.25 -9.46 6.58
CA LEU A 43 8.06 -10.76 7.26
C LEU A 43 6.65 -10.96 7.81
N ILE A 44 6.00 -9.89 8.26
CA ILE A 44 4.61 -9.94 8.72
C ILE A 44 3.69 -10.18 7.54
N LEU A 45 3.82 -9.37 6.47
CA LEU A 45 2.97 -9.48 5.29
C LEU A 45 3.13 -10.83 4.61
N LYS A 46 4.36 -11.30 4.40
CA LYS A 46 4.65 -12.64 3.85
C LYS A 46 3.98 -13.75 4.65
N GLY A 47 3.89 -13.60 5.98
CA GLY A 47 3.21 -14.54 6.85
C GLY A 47 1.69 -14.58 6.68
N ILE A 48 1.08 -13.41 6.50
CA ILE A 48 -0.36 -13.26 6.40
C ILE A 48 -0.87 -13.62 5.00
N THR A 49 -0.20 -13.10 3.97
CA THR A 49 -0.60 -13.29 2.57
C THR A 49 -0.13 -14.61 1.99
N LYS A 50 0.86 -15.26 2.62
CA LYS A 50 1.58 -16.44 2.10
C LYS A 50 2.18 -16.23 0.70
N THR A 51 2.33 -14.97 0.28
CA THR A 51 2.96 -14.58 -0.99
C THR A 51 4.34 -14.01 -0.73
N ASN A 52 5.20 -14.00 -1.75
CA ASN A 52 6.46 -13.29 -1.64
C ASN A 52 6.19 -11.78 -1.58
N VAL A 53 6.84 -11.09 -0.64
CA VAL A 53 6.67 -9.65 -0.42
C VAL A 53 8.06 -9.02 -0.40
N SER A 54 8.20 -7.87 -1.03
CA SER A 54 9.38 -7.01 -0.90
C SER A 54 8.95 -5.57 -0.71
N ILE A 55 9.79 -4.78 -0.05
CA ILE A 55 9.52 -3.36 0.23
C ILE A 55 10.59 -2.53 -0.44
N ASN A 56 10.15 -1.58 -1.26
CA ASN A 56 10.98 -0.56 -1.84
C ASN A 56 10.77 0.76 -1.07
N PRO A 57 11.68 1.12 -0.15
CA PRO A 57 11.56 2.34 0.62
C PRO A 57 11.96 3.55 -0.22
N PHE A 58 11.63 4.73 0.31
CA PHE A 58 12.05 6.03 -0.21
C PHE A 58 11.59 6.35 -1.64
N ILE A 59 10.31 6.12 -1.91
CA ILE A 59 9.73 6.47 -3.20
C ILE A 59 9.58 7.98 -3.28
N GLU A 60 10.18 8.58 -4.31
CA GLU A 60 10.05 9.99 -4.58
C GLU A 60 8.61 10.32 -5.00
N ARG A 61 8.03 11.34 -4.37
CA ARG A 61 6.74 11.90 -4.72
C ARG A 61 6.77 13.41 -4.69
N GLN A 62 5.86 13.99 -5.48
CA GLN A 62 5.68 15.43 -5.53
C GLN A 62 4.44 15.83 -4.73
N ILE A 63 4.64 16.54 -3.62
CA ILE A 63 3.55 16.97 -2.73
C ILE A 63 3.14 18.40 -3.06
N PHE A 64 1.84 18.62 -3.14
CA PHE A 64 1.27 19.95 -3.34
C PHE A 64 1.16 20.71 -2.02
N ILE A 65 1.57 21.97 -2.05
CA ILE A 65 1.48 22.85 -0.88
C ILE A 65 0.08 23.47 -0.85
N PRO A 66 -0.68 23.33 0.26
CA PRO A 66 -1.97 23.99 0.42
C PRO A 66 -1.84 25.51 0.20
N LYS A 67 -2.88 26.14 -0.37
CA LYS A 67 -2.85 27.58 -0.69
C LYS A 67 -2.53 28.46 0.52
N ASP A 68 -2.95 28.05 1.71
CA ASP A 68 -2.73 28.78 2.96
C ASP A 68 -1.31 28.65 3.51
N GLU A 69 -0.54 27.69 2.98
CA GLU A 69 0.86 27.42 3.30
C GLU A 69 1.82 27.94 2.22
N LEU A 70 1.28 28.49 1.11
CA LEU A 70 2.09 29.13 0.10
C LEU A 70 2.68 30.44 0.63
N THR A 71 3.98 30.61 0.39
CA THR A 71 4.65 31.86 0.66
C THR A 71 4.19 32.92 -0.33
N VAL A 72 3.62 34.01 0.18
CA VAL A 72 3.19 35.17 -0.63
C VAL A 72 3.94 36.40 -0.15
N MET A 73 4.59 37.09 -1.08
CA MET A 73 5.32 38.33 -0.79
C MET A 73 4.37 39.40 -0.24
N GLY A 74 4.81 40.14 0.77
CA GLY A 74 3.99 41.17 1.43
C GLY A 74 3.06 40.66 2.54
N LYS A 75 3.01 39.34 2.80
CA LYS A 75 2.33 38.78 3.99
C LYS A 75 3.34 38.44 5.09
N SER A 76 3.04 38.81 6.33
CA SER A 76 3.93 38.61 7.50
C SER A 76 4.02 37.15 8.01
N LYS A 77 3.25 36.23 7.42
CA LYS A 77 3.14 34.83 7.88
C LYS A 77 4.44 34.02 7.69
N PHE A 78 5.27 34.38 6.71
CA PHE A 78 6.48 33.64 6.37
C PHE A 78 7.71 34.57 6.36
N LYS A 79 8.82 34.09 6.94
CA LYS A 79 10.11 34.79 7.02
C LYS A 79 11.13 34.04 6.17
N LEU A 80 11.77 34.77 5.26
CA LEU A 80 12.82 34.22 4.40
C LEU A 80 13.91 33.56 5.23
N GLY A 81 14.33 32.36 4.82
CA GLY A 81 15.35 31.57 5.52
C GLY A 81 14.86 30.84 6.78
N LYS A 82 13.57 30.94 7.15
CA LYS A 82 12.98 30.19 8.27
C LYS A 82 11.91 29.22 7.81
N ASN A 83 10.89 29.71 7.13
CA ASN A 83 9.70 28.93 6.79
C ASN A 83 9.11 29.30 5.43
N THR A 84 9.94 29.85 4.54
CA THR A 84 9.54 30.15 3.16
C THR A 84 9.76 28.94 2.26
N VAL A 85 8.75 28.57 1.49
CA VAL A 85 8.86 27.54 0.45
C VAL A 85 8.70 28.19 -0.91
N CYS A 86 9.60 27.85 -1.84
CA CYS A 86 9.55 28.34 -3.22
C CYS A 86 8.69 27.39 -4.08
N GLY A 87 7.71 27.94 -4.79
CA GLY A 87 6.85 27.17 -5.69
C GLY A 87 5.57 26.65 -5.04
N LYS A 88 4.85 25.80 -5.79
CA LYS A 88 3.55 25.23 -5.38
C LYS A 88 3.66 23.78 -4.91
N ARG A 89 4.87 23.20 -5.00
CA ARG A 89 5.13 21.78 -4.78
C ARG A 89 6.52 21.58 -4.20
N TYR A 90 6.68 20.53 -3.41
CA TYR A 90 7.99 20.06 -2.94
C TYR A 90 8.15 18.56 -3.21
N TRP A 91 9.40 18.11 -3.26
CA TRP A 91 9.73 16.70 -3.41
C TRP A 91 9.89 16.08 -2.03
N ASP A 92 9.30 14.91 -1.84
CA ASP A 92 9.44 14.10 -0.64
C ASP A 92 9.81 12.67 -1.04
N CYS A 93 10.76 12.11 -0.32
CA CYS A 93 11.18 10.71 -0.48
C CYS A 93 11.11 9.95 0.84
N GLN A 94 10.60 10.52 1.94
CA GLN A 94 10.66 9.88 3.26
C GLN A 94 9.32 9.28 3.69
N SER A 95 8.21 9.84 3.23
CA SER A 95 6.89 9.40 3.71
C SER A 95 6.20 8.35 2.84
N LEU A 96 6.73 8.05 1.64
CA LEU A 96 6.16 7.07 0.72
C LEU A 96 7.08 5.87 0.53
N PHE A 97 6.50 4.67 0.61
CA PHE A 97 7.17 3.43 0.26
C PHE A 97 6.27 2.53 -0.57
N GLN A 98 6.86 1.58 -1.28
CA GLN A 98 6.13 0.66 -2.13
C GLN A 98 6.27 -0.77 -1.63
N ILE A 99 5.16 -1.51 -1.64
CA ILE A 99 5.06 -2.90 -1.22
C ILE A 99 4.74 -3.73 -2.44
N ILE A 100 5.66 -4.62 -2.80
CA ILE A 100 5.58 -5.45 -3.98
C ILE A 100 5.22 -6.87 -3.55
N PHE A 101 4.07 -7.36 -4.00
CA PHE A 101 3.58 -8.71 -3.80
C PHE A 101 3.74 -9.53 -5.07
N GLY A 102 4.26 -10.75 -4.93
CA GLY A 102 4.30 -11.75 -6.00
C GLY A 102 5.72 -12.16 -6.42
N PRO A 103 5.85 -12.91 -7.53
CA PRO A 103 4.78 -13.26 -8.49
C PRO A 103 3.69 -14.18 -7.91
N MET A 104 2.43 -13.99 -8.31
CA MET A 104 1.25 -14.76 -7.85
C MET A 104 0.37 -15.27 -9.01
N ASP A 105 -0.56 -16.18 -8.72
CA ASP A 105 -1.56 -16.67 -9.69
C ASP A 105 -2.73 -15.68 -9.88
N TYR A 106 -3.58 -15.94 -10.90
CA TYR A 106 -4.69 -15.03 -11.20
C TYR A 106 -5.75 -14.98 -10.09
N GLU A 107 -5.98 -16.09 -9.39
CA GLU A 107 -6.98 -16.16 -8.31
C GLU A 107 -6.57 -15.28 -7.12
N GLN A 108 -5.33 -15.39 -6.67
CA GLN A 108 -4.75 -14.53 -5.64
C GLN A 108 -4.75 -13.07 -6.07
N PHE A 109 -4.32 -12.81 -7.31
CA PHE A 109 -4.28 -11.46 -7.86
C PHE A 109 -5.67 -10.80 -7.89
N SER A 110 -6.69 -11.51 -8.38
CA SER A 110 -8.08 -11.06 -8.40
C SER A 110 -8.62 -10.77 -6.99
N SER A 111 -8.19 -11.54 -5.98
CA SER A 111 -8.58 -11.32 -4.58
C SER A 111 -8.02 -10.01 -3.97
N TYR A 112 -6.87 -9.54 -4.48
CA TYR A 112 -6.17 -8.35 -4.00
C TYR A 112 -6.48 -7.08 -4.81
N ILE A 113 -7.00 -7.21 -6.04
CA ILE A 113 -7.48 -6.08 -6.83
C ILE A 113 -8.69 -5.41 -6.16
N GLN A 114 -8.95 -4.16 -6.54
CA GLN A 114 -10.17 -3.43 -6.22
C GLN A 114 -11.45 -4.28 -6.43
N ASP A 115 -12.29 -4.34 -5.40
CA ASP A 115 -13.48 -5.21 -5.22
C ASP A 115 -13.20 -6.68 -4.89
N GLY A 116 -11.93 -7.09 -4.81
CA GLY A 116 -11.51 -8.36 -4.26
C GLY A 116 -11.79 -8.45 -2.76
N ASN A 117 -12.11 -9.67 -2.29
CA ASN A 117 -12.45 -9.94 -0.90
C ASN A 117 -11.31 -9.66 0.10
N MET A 118 -10.05 -9.65 -0.36
CA MET A 118 -8.85 -9.43 0.45
C MET A 118 -8.29 -8.01 0.33
N HIS A 119 -8.72 -7.23 -0.67
CA HIS A 119 -8.22 -5.88 -0.92
C HIS A 119 -8.28 -4.95 0.30
N LEU A 120 -9.48 -4.73 0.85
CA LEU A 120 -9.66 -3.85 2.01
C LEU A 120 -8.99 -4.39 3.28
N LYS A 121 -8.90 -5.73 3.42
CA LYS A 121 -8.23 -6.35 4.57
C LYS A 121 -6.73 -6.10 4.51
N LEU A 122 -6.12 -6.34 3.35
CA LEU A 122 -4.70 -6.12 3.12
C LEU A 122 -4.30 -4.68 3.45
N LEU A 123 -5.04 -3.71 2.92
CA LEU A 123 -4.78 -2.28 3.17
C LEU A 123 -4.85 -1.92 4.66
N LYS A 124 -5.85 -2.43 5.39
CA LYS A 124 -5.98 -2.20 6.85
C LYS A 124 -4.83 -2.83 7.62
N ILE A 125 -4.37 -4.01 7.22
CA ILE A 125 -3.26 -4.72 7.86
C ILE A 125 -1.97 -3.95 7.66
N ILE A 126 -1.71 -3.48 6.44
CA ILE A 126 -0.53 -2.65 6.16
C ILE A 126 -0.57 -1.41 7.03
N GLN A 127 -1.69 -0.67 7.02
CA GLN A 127 -1.86 0.55 7.82
C GLN A 127 -1.71 0.30 9.33
N LEU A 128 -2.14 -0.86 9.82
CA LEU A 128 -1.96 -1.25 11.21
C LEU A 128 -0.49 -1.45 11.57
N ILE A 129 0.27 -2.11 10.70
CA ILE A 129 1.68 -2.41 10.95
C ILE A 129 2.54 -1.16 10.80
N THR A 130 2.25 -0.33 9.79
CA THR A 130 3.08 0.83 9.45
C THR A 130 2.71 2.07 10.27
N GLY A 131 1.49 2.12 10.80
CA GLY A 131 0.94 3.30 11.45
C GLY A 131 0.46 4.35 10.43
N PRO A 132 -0.12 5.46 10.93
CA PRO A 132 -0.71 6.52 10.11
C PRO A 132 0.30 7.51 9.52
N GLU A 133 1.58 7.42 9.91
CA GLU A 133 2.63 8.39 9.54
C GLU A 133 3.17 8.17 8.13
N TYR A 134 3.08 6.95 7.60
CA TYR A 134 3.59 6.58 6.29
C TYR A 134 2.46 6.32 5.30
N GLU A 135 2.68 6.75 4.06
CA GLU A 135 1.87 6.38 2.93
C GLU A 135 2.51 5.23 2.18
N PHE A 136 1.68 4.43 1.49
CA PHE A 136 2.18 3.27 0.79
C PHE A 136 1.47 3.01 -0.54
N GLU A 137 2.24 2.46 -1.47
CA GLU A 137 1.73 1.92 -2.73
C GLU A 137 1.81 0.41 -2.71
N VAL A 138 0.74 -0.25 -3.15
CA VAL A 138 0.69 -1.70 -3.33
C VAL A 138 0.89 -2.04 -4.79
N VAL A 139 1.87 -2.89 -5.02
CA VAL A 139 2.25 -3.40 -6.33
C VAL A 139 1.97 -4.89 -6.37
N LEU A 140 1.11 -5.32 -7.30
CA LEU A 140 0.80 -6.73 -7.49
C LEU A 140 1.49 -7.24 -8.76
N ILE A 141 2.28 -8.29 -8.60
CA ILE A 141 3.00 -8.98 -9.67
C ILE A 141 2.26 -10.28 -10.02
N LEU A 142 1.64 -10.33 -11.20
CA LEU A 142 0.99 -11.53 -11.73
C LEU A 142 1.99 -12.35 -12.56
N LYS A 143 1.94 -13.68 -12.49
CA LYS A 143 2.74 -14.54 -13.38
C LYS A 143 2.34 -14.32 -14.83
N ASN A 144 3.32 -14.27 -15.74
CA ASN A 144 3.06 -14.06 -17.17
C ASN A 144 2.09 -15.11 -17.78
N GLU A 145 2.22 -16.37 -17.35
CA GLU A 145 1.37 -17.49 -17.80
C GLU A 145 -0.10 -17.37 -17.37
N GLU A 146 -0.36 -16.60 -16.31
CA GLU A 146 -1.68 -16.43 -15.68
C GLU A 146 -2.41 -15.18 -16.20
N VAL A 147 -1.85 -14.49 -17.19
CA VAL A 147 -2.46 -13.31 -17.80
C VAL A 147 -3.67 -13.73 -18.63
N PRO A 148 -4.89 -13.30 -18.27
CA PRO A 148 -6.09 -13.64 -19.03
C PRO A 148 -6.04 -13.00 -20.42
N GLU A 149 -6.61 -13.69 -21.41
CA GLU A 149 -6.80 -13.12 -22.74
C GLU A 149 -7.77 -11.95 -22.70
N PHE A 150 -7.42 -10.87 -23.39
CA PHE A 150 -8.30 -9.72 -23.53
C PHE A 150 -9.52 -10.08 -24.38
N LYS A 151 -10.69 -10.21 -23.74
CA LYS A 151 -11.98 -10.45 -24.39
C LYS A 151 -12.94 -9.30 -24.10
N THR A 152 -13.19 -8.46 -25.10
CA THR A 152 -14.15 -7.36 -24.99
C THR A 152 -15.58 -7.89 -24.69
N GLY A 153 -16.35 -7.16 -23.89
CA GLY A 153 -17.74 -7.52 -23.55
C GLY A 153 -17.95 -8.35 -22.29
N THR A 154 -16.89 -8.69 -21.55
CA THR A 154 -17.01 -9.31 -20.22
C THR A 154 -17.01 -8.24 -19.11
N SER A 155 -17.99 -8.31 -18.20
CA SER A 155 -18.13 -7.36 -17.08
C SER A 155 -17.01 -7.46 -16.02
N GLN A 156 -16.14 -8.45 -16.14
CA GLN A 156 -15.04 -8.72 -15.21
C GLN A 156 -13.76 -7.93 -15.54
N LEU A 157 -13.62 -7.36 -16.74
CA LEU A 157 -12.44 -6.59 -17.13
C LEU A 157 -12.61 -5.10 -16.80
N LYS A 158 -11.66 -4.56 -16.03
CA LYS A 158 -11.55 -3.18 -15.59
C LYS A 158 -10.25 -2.58 -16.12
N LEU A 159 -10.39 -1.53 -16.92
CA LEU A 159 -9.27 -0.84 -17.53
C LEU A 159 -8.30 -0.30 -16.46
N GLY A 160 -7.02 -0.66 -16.58
CA GLY A 160 -5.98 -0.26 -15.64
C GLY A 160 -5.87 -1.12 -14.37
N TYR A 161 -6.67 -2.19 -14.25
CA TYR A 161 -6.67 -3.09 -13.10
C TYR A 161 -6.47 -4.55 -13.48
N ASN A 162 -7.07 -5.06 -14.55
CA ASN A 162 -6.87 -6.47 -14.96
C ASN A 162 -6.94 -6.64 -16.47
N THR A 163 -6.58 -5.57 -17.19
CA THR A 163 -6.55 -5.54 -18.65
C THR A 163 -5.12 -5.41 -19.12
N TRP A 164 -4.63 -6.41 -19.83
CA TRP A 164 -3.34 -6.34 -20.53
C TRP A 164 -3.56 -6.48 -22.02
N LEU A 165 -2.88 -5.62 -22.79
CA LEU A 165 -2.76 -5.81 -24.22
C LEU A 165 -1.66 -6.85 -24.42
N LYS A 166 -2.05 -8.07 -24.82
CA LYS A 166 -1.11 -9.12 -25.21
C LYS A 166 -0.41 -8.66 -26.49
N LYS A 167 0.77 -8.04 -26.35
CA LYS A 167 1.66 -7.77 -27.48
C LYS A 167 2.38 -9.09 -27.77
N GLU A 168 2.50 -9.49 -29.03
CA GLU A 168 3.38 -10.59 -29.47
C GLU A 168 4.89 -10.27 -29.28
N VAL A 169 5.24 -9.53 -28.23
CA VAL A 169 6.61 -9.18 -27.90
C VAL A 169 6.98 -10.01 -26.70
N LYS A 170 7.90 -10.97 -26.91
CA LYS A 170 8.60 -11.72 -25.86
C LYS A 170 9.30 -10.73 -24.92
N TYR A 171 8.61 -10.22 -23.91
CA TYR A 171 9.26 -9.65 -22.73
C TYR A 171 9.55 -10.81 -21.79
N LEU A 172 10.72 -11.41 -21.97
CA LEU A 172 11.14 -12.61 -21.25
C LEU A 172 11.37 -12.41 -19.74
N ASP A 173 11.26 -11.20 -19.19
CA ASP A 173 11.66 -10.98 -17.78
C ASP A 173 10.78 -10.00 -16.97
N GLN A 174 9.62 -9.56 -17.49
CA GLN A 174 8.78 -8.58 -16.78
C GLN A 174 7.38 -9.12 -16.55
N ASN A 175 7.14 -9.55 -15.31
CA ASN A 175 5.81 -9.90 -14.85
C ASN A 175 4.89 -8.67 -14.87
N PRO A 176 3.62 -8.78 -15.28
CA PRO A 176 2.67 -7.67 -15.26
C PRO A 176 2.48 -7.07 -13.86
N ILE A 177 2.53 -5.74 -13.81
CA ILE A 177 2.48 -4.94 -12.58
C ILE A 177 1.22 -4.08 -12.55
N ASN A 178 0.52 -4.09 -11.41
CA ASN A 178 -0.51 -3.11 -11.07
C ASN A 178 -0.11 -2.25 -9.89
N PHE A 179 -0.50 -0.97 -9.90
CA PHE A 179 -0.27 -0.01 -8.82
C PHE A 179 -1.58 0.46 -8.20
N PHE A 180 -1.71 0.39 -6.87
CA PHE A 180 -2.78 1.07 -6.14
C PHE A 180 -2.20 1.81 -4.93
N SER A 181 -2.55 3.09 -4.76
CA SER A 181 -2.03 3.98 -3.71
C SER A 181 -3.04 4.21 -2.57
N THR A 182 -2.54 4.50 -1.36
CA THR A 182 -3.31 4.86 -0.15
C THR A 182 -4.25 6.05 -0.29
N GLU A 183 -4.02 6.98 -1.23
CA GLU A 183 -4.93 8.12 -1.47
C GLU A 183 -6.39 7.68 -1.72
N TYR A 184 -6.58 6.43 -2.19
CA TYR A 184 -7.88 5.81 -2.43
C TYR A 184 -8.68 5.56 -1.13
N ILE A 185 -8.03 5.17 -0.02
CA ILE A 185 -8.68 4.82 1.25
C ILE A 185 -9.27 6.06 1.93
N GLN A 186 -8.51 7.17 1.96
CA GLN A 186 -8.99 8.42 2.56
C GLN A 186 -10.22 8.95 1.81
N LYS A 187 -10.29 8.75 0.49
CA LYS A 187 -11.42 9.17 -0.35
C LYS A 187 -12.68 8.31 -0.14
N ILE A 188 -12.52 7.02 0.18
CA ILE A 188 -13.64 6.13 0.55
C ILE A 188 -14.11 6.40 1.98
N LEU A 189 -13.19 6.59 2.93
CA LEU A 189 -13.55 6.85 4.32
C LEU A 189 -14.20 8.23 4.53
N ARG A 190 -13.85 9.24 3.72
CA ARG A 190 -14.54 10.55 3.70
C ARG A 190 -15.94 10.53 3.08
N ARG A 191 -16.35 9.42 2.46
CA ARG A 191 -17.67 9.25 1.82
C ARG A 191 -18.67 8.46 2.69
N LYS A 192 -18.34 8.19 3.96
CA LYS A 192 -19.27 7.59 4.93
C LYS A 192 -19.51 8.52 6.11
#